data_AF-A0A517RC24-F1
#
_entry.id   AF-A0A517RC24-F1
#
_cell.length_a   1.000
_cell.length_b   1.000
_cell.length_c   1.000
_cell.angle_alpha   90.00
_cell.angle_beta   90.00
_cell.angle_gamma   90.00
#
_symmetry.space_group_name_H-M   'P 1'
#
loop_
_entity.id
_entity.type
_entity.pdbx_description
1 polymer ?
#
loop_
_entity_poly.entity_id
_entity_poly.type
_entity_poly.pdbx_seq_one_letter_code
_entity_poly.pdbx_strand_id
1 'polypeptide(L)'
;MFKYCLLYFTFCLFCLPANTSTAEVINAGVGGNRSSQLLKRLNRDVLSKVPSVVVLMVGTNDRLNSGGFIDIKDYQKNVNTLIDKIEGSGAKVLLMTPPPCIPELLFSRHDPKKYADQSPNERMQEVRSVLLQISQKRKIPLIDFHDYLIKHNIADNNKTSVLRNPANSGSKDGVHLTPAGYQLLAKLVAEKMASEKLDTTKVICFGDSLTKGSAKANYPAYLGEMLAK
;
A
#
# COMPACT_ATOMS: atom_id res chain seq x y z
N MET A 1 63.90 20.91 -41.18
CA MET A 1 62.48 21.28 -41.32
C MET A 1 61.63 20.07 -40.95
N PHE A 2 61.16 19.96 -39.70
CA PHE A 2 60.22 18.92 -39.27
C PHE A 2 58.94 19.61 -38.80
N LYS A 3 57.85 19.43 -39.54
CA LYS A 3 56.50 19.91 -39.20
C LYS A 3 55.76 18.76 -38.53
N TYR A 4 55.48 18.89 -37.24
CA TYR A 4 54.58 17.98 -36.50
C TYR A 4 53.13 18.30 -36.86
N CYS A 5 52.40 17.28 -37.30
CA CYS A 5 50.96 17.33 -37.56
C CYS A 5 50.24 16.78 -36.32
N LEU A 6 49.57 17.65 -35.56
CA LEU A 6 48.73 17.25 -34.42
C LEU A 6 47.32 16.95 -34.94
N LEU A 7 46.91 15.67 -34.94
CA LEU A 7 45.51 15.28 -35.12
C LEU A 7 44.76 15.46 -33.80
N TYR A 8 43.77 16.35 -33.77
CA TYR A 8 42.79 16.43 -32.70
C TYR A 8 41.66 15.42 -32.96
N PHE A 9 41.59 14.37 -32.14
CA PHE A 9 40.44 13.47 -32.09
C PHE A 9 39.37 14.09 -31.21
N THR A 10 38.33 14.66 -31.81
CA THR A 10 37.15 15.16 -31.09
C THR A 10 36.27 13.96 -30.71
N PHE A 11 36.35 13.53 -29.45
CA PHE A 11 35.46 12.50 -28.92
C PHE A 11 34.06 13.12 -28.74
N CYS A 12 33.19 12.91 -29.72
CA CYS A 12 31.81 13.37 -29.66
C CYS A 12 31.03 12.42 -28.73
N LEU A 13 30.94 12.79 -27.45
CA LEU A 13 30.10 12.12 -26.48
C LEU A 13 28.64 12.36 -26.87
N PHE A 14 28.01 11.38 -27.54
CA PHE A 14 26.56 11.37 -27.71
C PHE A 14 25.92 11.12 -26.34
N CYS A 15 25.65 12.18 -25.58
CA CYS A 15 24.70 12.13 -24.49
C CYS A 15 23.31 11.94 -25.10
N LEU A 16 22.85 10.69 -25.20
CA LEU A 16 21.44 10.41 -25.38
C LEU A 16 20.69 11.05 -24.19
N PRO A 17 19.69 11.90 -24.42
CA PRO A 17 18.86 12.37 -23.33
C PRO A 17 18.25 11.15 -22.62
N ALA A 18 18.59 10.98 -21.35
CA ALA A 18 17.88 10.04 -20.51
C ALA A 18 16.40 10.45 -20.56
N ASN A 19 15.55 9.60 -21.14
CA ASN A 19 14.11 9.75 -21.03
C ASN A 19 13.78 9.64 -19.54
N THR A 20 13.68 10.78 -18.86
CA THR A 20 13.15 10.86 -17.51
C THR A 20 11.66 10.64 -17.60
N SER A 21 11.25 9.39 -17.79
CA SER A 21 9.87 8.98 -17.62
C SER A 21 9.51 9.21 -16.16
N THR A 22 8.83 10.31 -15.87
CA THR A 22 8.31 10.61 -14.54
C THR A 22 7.37 9.48 -14.13
N ALA A 23 7.63 8.85 -12.98
CA ALA A 23 6.77 7.79 -12.46
C ALA A 23 5.31 8.28 -12.32
N GLU A 24 4.37 7.55 -12.91
CA GLU A 24 2.93 7.80 -12.74
C GLU A 24 2.42 6.99 -11.56
N VAL A 25 1.88 7.64 -10.53
CA VAL A 25 1.27 6.97 -9.36
C VAL A 25 -0.22 7.25 -9.30
N ILE A 26 -1.03 6.20 -9.36
CA ILE A 26 -2.49 6.30 -9.39
C ILE A 26 -3.09 5.78 -8.09
N ASN A 27 -3.92 6.62 -7.44
CA ASN A 27 -4.72 6.22 -6.29
C ASN A 27 -5.99 5.50 -6.75
N ALA A 28 -6.05 4.19 -6.51
CA ALA A 28 -7.23 3.35 -6.74
C ALA A 28 -7.84 2.85 -5.42
N GLY A 29 -7.80 3.69 -4.38
CA GLY A 29 -8.42 3.46 -3.09
C GLY A 29 -9.91 3.82 -3.05
N VAL A 30 -10.74 2.94 -2.48
CA VAL A 30 -12.18 3.22 -2.27
C VAL A 30 -12.59 2.91 -0.84
N GLY A 31 -13.14 3.90 -0.15
CA GLY A 31 -13.55 3.77 1.24
C GLY A 31 -14.60 2.67 1.45
N GLY A 32 -14.44 1.88 2.51
CA GLY A 32 -15.36 0.80 2.88
C GLY A 32 -15.29 -0.45 1.99
N ASN A 33 -14.43 -0.49 0.97
CA ASN A 33 -14.27 -1.67 0.13
C ASN A 33 -13.55 -2.80 0.86
N ARG A 34 -14.05 -4.01 0.66
CA ARG A 34 -13.46 -5.30 1.00
C ARG A 34 -12.79 -5.89 -0.24
N SER A 35 -12.05 -6.99 -0.05
CA SER A 35 -11.40 -7.75 -1.13
C SER A 35 -12.36 -8.16 -2.27
N SER A 36 -13.62 -8.51 -1.94
CA SER A 36 -14.64 -8.87 -2.92
C SER A 36 -15.08 -7.69 -3.80
N GLN A 37 -15.08 -6.46 -3.27
CA GLN A 37 -15.36 -5.26 -4.07
C GLN A 37 -14.16 -4.84 -4.91
N LEU A 38 -12.94 -5.06 -4.43
CA LEU A 38 -11.73 -4.92 -5.26
C LEU A 38 -11.81 -5.81 -6.51
N LEU A 39 -12.22 -7.08 -6.37
CA LEU A 39 -12.40 -7.98 -7.53
C LEU A 39 -13.35 -7.41 -8.58
N LYS A 40 -14.48 -6.83 -8.16
CA LYS A 40 -15.49 -6.26 -9.07
C LYS A 40 -14.97 -5.07 -9.87
N ARG A 41 -14.05 -4.30 -9.30
CA ARG A 41 -13.50 -3.08 -9.92
C ARG A 41 -12.10 -3.24 -10.49
N LEU A 42 -11.49 -4.43 -10.36
CA LEU A 42 -10.10 -4.68 -10.73
C LEU A 42 -9.81 -4.27 -12.18
N ASN A 43 -10.69 -4.63 -13.13
CA ASN A 43 -10.45 -4.30 -14.54
C ASN A 43 -10.41 -2.78 -14.77
N ARG A 44 -11.43 -2.06 -14.31
CA ARG A 44 -11.57 -0.61 -14.47
C ARG A 44 -10.47 0.17 -13.72
N ASP A 45 -10.18 -0.27 -12.50
CA ASP A 45 -9.33 0.49 -11.59
C ASP A 45 -7.84 0.17 -11.77
N VAL A 46 -7.52 -1.02 -12.30
CA VAL A 46 -6.14 -1.51 -12.39
C VAL A 46 -5.80 -1.98 -13.80
N LEU A 47 -6.41 -3.07 -14.28
CA LEU A 47 -5.91 -3.78 -15.48
C LEU A 47 -5.98 -2.93 -16.74
N SER A 48 -7.06 -2.15 -16.93
CA SER A 48 -7.23 -1.27 -18.09
C SER A 48 -6.21 -0.14 -18.17
N LYS A 49 -5.45 0.09 -17.10
CA LYS A 49 -4.41 1.14 -17.03
C LYS A 49 -3.02 0.62 -17.36
N VAL A 50 -2.86 -0.70 -17.52
CA VAL A 50 -1.60 -1.38 -17.87
C VAL A 50 -0.45 -0.95 -16.93
N PRO A 51 -0.55 -1.23 -15.62
CA PRO A 51 0.47 -0.84 -14.66
C PRO A 51 1.73 -1.71 -14.78
N SER A 52 2.88 -1.14 -14.42
CA SER A 52 4.11 -1.90 -14.16
C SER A 52 4.04 -2.61 -12.82
N VAL A 53 3.48 -1.94 -11.80
CA VAL A 53 3.35 -2.46 -10.44
C VAL A 53 2.03 -2.07 -9.79
N VAL A 54 1.46 -2.98 -9.00
CA VAL A 54 0.28 -2.76 -8.18
C VAL A 54 0.63 -2.96 -6.71
N VAL A 55 0.48 -1.91 -5.92
CA VAL A 55 0.56 -1.97 -4.46
C VAL A 55 -0.81 -2.36 -3.92
N LEU A 56 -0.96 -3.58 -3.41
CA LEU A 56 -2.23 -4.12 -2.95
C LEU A 56 -2.31 -4.10 -1.41
N MET A 57 -3.22 -3.29 -0.87
CA MET A 57 -3.55 -3.23 0.55
C MET A 57 -5.05 -3.38 0.77
N VAL A 58 -5.48 -4.50 1.34
CA VAL A 58 -6.89 -4.77 1.64
C VAL A 58 -7.01 -5.76 2.80
N GLY A 59 -8.08 -5.67 3.58
CA GLY A 59 -8.33 -6.57 4.71
C GLY A 59 -8.94 -5.87 5.92
N THR A 60 -8.73 -4.57 6.07
CA THR A 60 -9.33 -3.77 7.16
C THR A 60 -10.85 -3.88 7.13
N ASN A 61 -11.50 -3.61 6.00
CA ASN A 61 -12.96 -3.72 5.93
C ASN A 61 -13.49 -5.17 5.87
N ASP A 62 -12.64 -6.12 5.48
CA ASP A 62 -12.97 -7.54 5.44
C ASP A 62 -13.15 -8.11 6.86
N ARG A 63 -12.36 -7.63 7.82
CA ARG A 63 -12.33 -8.16 9.20
C ARG A 63 -12.61 -7.14 10.31
N LEU A 64 -12.64 -5.84 10.05
CA LEU A 64 -12.98 -4.82 11.08
C LEU A 64 -14.30 -4.09 10.85
N ASN A 65 -14.92 -4.16 9.67
CA ASN A 65 -16.16 -3.43 9.44
C ASN A 65 -17.38 -4.24 9.96
N SER A 66 -18.00 -3.77 11.04
CA SER A 66 -19.16 -4.43 11.65
C SER A 66 -20.44 -4.45 10.79
N GLY A 67 -20.39 -3.93 9.56
CA GLY A 67 -21.39 -4.15 8.51
C GLY A 67 -21.28 -5.53 7.85
N GLY A 68 -20.42 -6.42 8.38
CA GLY A 68 -20.32 -7.83 8.01
C GLY A 68 -18.86 -8.25 7.84
N PHE A 69 -18.45 -9.31 8.52
CA PHE A 69 -17.12 -9.89 8.30
C PHE A 69 -17.21 -10.92 7.19
N ILE A 70 -16.16 -11.02 6.38
CA ILE A 70 -16.03 -12.16 5.47
C ILE A 70 -15.25 -13.28 6.16
N ASP A 71 -15.52 -14.52 5.76
CA ASP A 71 -14.73 -15.67 6.20
C ASP A 71 -13.27 -15.49 5.77
N ILE A 72 -12.34 -15.93 6.62
CA ILE A 72 -10.91 -15.74 6.36
C ILE A 72 -10.42 -16.54 5.14
N LYS A 73 -11.06 -17.68 4.82
CA LYS A 73 -10.77 -18.44 3.61
C LYS A 73 -11.28 -17.72 2.35
N ASP A 74 -12.43 -17.06 2.45
CA ASP A 74 -12.94 -16.22 1.35
C ASP A 74 -12.04 -14.99 1.13
N TYR A 75 -11.56 -14.37 2.20
CA TYR A 75 -10.55 -13.32 2.12
C TYR A 75 -9.30 -13.82 1.38
N GLN A 76 -8.74 -14.96 1.81
CA GLN A 76 -7.57 -15.56 1.17
C GLN A 76 -7.81 -15.88 -0.30
N LYS A 77 -8.98 -16.44 -0.64
CA LYS A 77 -9.37 -16.73 -2.03
C LYS A 77 -9.44 -15.46 -2.87
N ASN A 78 -10.05 -14.41 -2.34
CA ASN A 78 -10.17 -13.13 -3.03
C ASN A 78 -8.80 -12.51 -3.29
N VAL A 79 -7.91 -12.50 -2.29
CA VAL A 79 -6.55 -11.97 -2.45
C VAL A 79 -5.76 -12.78 -3.47
N ASN A 80 -5.80 -14.11 -3.45
CA ASN A 80 -5.15 -14.92 -4.48
C ASN A 80 -5.69 -14.61 -5.88
N THR A 81 -7.01 -14.50 -6.02
CA THR A 81 -7.65 -14.17 -7.30
C THR A 81 -7.25 -12.77 -7.81
N LEU A 82 -7.13 -11.78 -6.91
CA LEU A 82 -6.63 -10.46 -7.24
C LEU A 82 -5.20 -10.53 -7.78
N ILE A 83 -4.32 -11.23 -7.07
CA ILE A 83 -2.93 -11.40 -7.45
C ILE A 83 -2.83 -12.10 -8.81
N ASP A 84 -3.52 -13.23 -9.01
CA ASP A 84 -3.49 -14.00 -10.27
C ASP A 84 -3.87 -13.13 -11.47
N LYS A 85 -4.90 -12.30 -11.32
CA LYS A 85 -5.38 -11.42 -12.39
C LYS A 85 -4.43 -10.25 -12.66
N ILE A 86 -3.76 -9.72 -11.63
CA ILE A 86 -2.78 -8.65 -11.77
C ILE A 86 -1.50 -9.17 -12.42
N GLU A 87 -0.95 -10.27 -11.91
CA GLU A 87 0.26 -10.89 -12.47
C GLU A 87 0.01 -11.40 -13.90
N GLY A 88 -1.19 -11.93 -14.16
CA GLY A 88 -1.62 -12.34 -15.50
C GLY A 88 -1.72 -11.21 -16.52
N SER A 89 -1.78 -9.93 -16.09
CA SER A 89 -1.69 -8.78 -16.98
C SER A 89 -0.26 -8.30 -17.22
N GLY A 90 0.74 -9.00 -16.67
CA GLY A 90 2.17 -8.63 -16.75
C GLY A 90 2.65 -7.68 -15.65
N ALA A 91 1.76 -7.19 -14.78
CA ALA A 91 2.13 -6.29 -13.70
C ALA A 91 2.73 -7.06 -12.50
N LYS A 92 3.65 -6.45 -11.76
CA LYS A 92 4.13 -6.98 -10.48
C LYS A 92 3.18 -6.60 -9.35
N VAL A 93 3.06 -7.47 -8.35
CA VAL A 93 2.33 -7.17 -7.11
C VAL A 93 3.32 -6.86 -5.99
N LEU A 94 3.06 -5.78 -5.25
CA LEU A 94 3.64 -5.50 -3.95
C LEU A 94 2.53 -5.59 -2.90
N LEU A 95 2.59 -6.61 -2.05
CA LEU A 95 1.60 -6.81 -0.99
C LEU A 95 1.90 -5.91 0.22
N MET A 96 0.86 -5.54 0.95
CA MET A 96 1.00 -4.74 2.16
C MET A 96 -0.05 -5.16 3.19
N THR A 97 0.41 -5.43 4.42
CA THR A 97 -0.49 -5.70 5.54
C THR A 97 -1.17 -4.39 5.98
N PRO A 98 -2.50 -4.34 6.15
CA PRO A 98 -3.13 -3.15 6.72
C PRO A 98 -2.67 -2.93 8.18
N PRO A 99 -2.67 -1.69 8.69
CA PRO A 99 -2.26 -1.40 10.06
C PRO A 99 -3.16 -2.10 11.08
N PRO A 100 -2.71 -2.28 12.34
CA PRO A 100 -3.59 -2.62 13.44
C PRO A 100 -4.67 -1.54 13.66
N CYS A 101 -5.60 -1.81 14.56
CA CYS A 101 -6.54 -0.82 15.06
C CYS A 101 -6.34 -0.59 16.57
N ILE A 102 -6.92 0.50 17.08
CA ILE A 102 -7.07 0.77 18.51
C ILE A 102 -8.51 0.36 18.90
N PRO A 103 -8.73 -0.81 19.53
CA PRO A 103 -10.07 -1.35 19.76
C PRO A 103 -10.99 -0.41 20.54
N GLU A 104 -10.46 0.29 21.54
CA GLU A 104 -11.23 1.21 22.39
C GLU A 104 -11.83 2.36 21.56
N LEU A 105 -11.11 2.82 20.54
CA LEU A 105 -11.58 3.85 19.63
C LEU A 105 -12.46 3.27 18.51
N LEU A 106 -12.16 2.07 18.03
CA LEU A 106 -12.99 1.36 17.05
C LEU A 106 -14.43 1.22 17.54
N PHE A 107 -14.61 0.86 18.82
CA PHE A 107 -15.92 0.66 19.42
C PHE A 107 -16.75 1.94 19.62
N SER A 108 -16.17 3.11 19.37
CA SER A 108 -16.97 4.34 19.27
C SER A 108 -17.81 4.41 17.99
N ARG A 109 -17.51 3.56 17.00
CA ARG A 109 -18.15 3.52 15.67
C ARG A 109 -18.80 2.18 15.35
N HIS A 110 -18.52 1.16 16.15
CA HIS A 110 -18.96 -0.21 15.93
C HIS A 110 -19.44 -0.84 17.24
N ASP A 111 -20.55 -1.59 17.19
CA ASP A 111 -21.08 -2.29 18.36
C ASP A 111 -20.11 -3.42 18.80
N PRO A 112 -19.55 -3.36 20.03
CA PRO A 112 -18.66 -4.40 20.55
C PRO A 112 -19.26 -5.81 20.52
N LYS A 113 -20.59 -5.94 20.64
CA LYS A 113 -21.27 -7.25 20.61
C LYS A 113 -21.07 -7.99 19.30
N LYS A 114 -20.82 -7.26 18.21
CA LYS A 114 -20.53 -7.86 16.90
C LYS A 114 -19.15 -8.53 16.85
N TYR A 115 -18.27 -8.29 17.82
CA TYR A 115 -16.92 -8.84 17.91
C TYR A 115 -16.79 -9.85 19.07
N ALA A 116 -17.92 -10.35 19.59
CA ALA A 116 -17.93 -11.23 20.76
C ALA A 116 -17.24 -12.59 20.50
N ASP A 117 -17.19 -13.03 19.24
CA ASP A 117 -16.50 -14.25 18.82
C ASP A 117 -14.98 -14.07 18.72
N GLN A 118 -14.52 -12.85 18.40
CA GLN A 118 -13.11 -12.56 18.18
C GLN A 118 -12.83 -11.06 18.23
N SER A 119 -11.77 -10.68 18.96
CA SER A 119 -11.38 -9.28 19.12
C SER A 119 -10.92 -8.64 17.79
N PRO A 120 -11.03 -7.30 17.67
CA PRO A 120 -10.50 -6.58 16.51
C PRO A 120 -9.02 -6.86 16.20
N ASN A 121 -8.19 -7.02 17.24
CA ASN A 121 -6.76 -7.27 17.07
C ASN A 121 -6.49 -8.68 16.53
N GLU A 122 -7.16 -9.70 17.06
CA GLU A 122 -7.05 -11.08 16.54
C GLU A 122 -7.49 -11.16 15.08
N ARG A 123 -8.60 -10.49 14.75
CA ARG A 123 -9.11 -10.37 13.37
C ARG A 123 -8.08 -9.75 12.42
N MET A 124 -7.37 -8.70 12.86
CA MET A 124 -6.30 -8.12 12.06
C MET A 124 -5.03 -8.99 12.00
N GLN A 125 -4.75 -9.78 13.04
CA GLN A 125 -3.69 -10.78 12.96
C GLN A 125 -4.00 -11.87 11.92
N GLU A 126 -5.24 -12.32 11.79
CA GLU A 126 -5.63 -13.27 10.74
C GLU A 126 -5.37 -12.72 9.33
N VAL A 127 -5.77 -11.47 9.08
CA VAL A 127 -5.49 -10.77 7.81
C VAL A 127 -4.00 -10.77 7.53
N ARG A 128 -3.19 -10.36 8.52
CA ARG A 128 -1.74 -10.32 8.42
C ARG A 128 -1.17 -11.72 8.14
N SER A 129 -1.58 -12.74 8.87
CA SER A 129 -1.12 -14.12 8.70
C SER A 129 -1.40 -14.65 7.29
N VAL A 130 -2.59 -14.40 6.75
CA VAL A 130 -2.92 -14.79 5.37
C VAL A 130 -2.00 -14.10 4.37
N LEU A 131 -1.79 -12.80 4.49
CA LEU A 131 -0.92 -12.05 3.57
C LEU A 131 0.54 -12.50 3.63
N LEU A 132 1.06 -12.77 4.84
CA LEU A 132 2.40 -13.32 5.02
C LEU A 132 2.54 -14.71 4.39
N GLN A 133 1.56 -15.60 4.60
CA GLN A 133 1.56 -16.94 4.00
C GLN A 133 1.52 -16.87 2.47
N ILE A 134 0.67 -16.00 1.90
CA ILE A 134 0.60 -15.78 0.45
C ILE A 134 1.95 -15.26 -0.07
N SER A 135 2.52 -14.24 0.56
CA SER A 135 3.82 -13.67 0.19
C SER A 135 4.93 -14.72 0.19
N GLN A 136 5.05 -15.51 1.26
CA GLN A 136 6.05 -16.58 1.37
C GLN A 136 5.85 -17.66 0.31
N LYS A 137 4.62 -18.19 0.16
CA LYS A 137 4.32 -19.28 -0.77
C LYS A 137 4.54 -18.87 -2.23
N ARG A 138 4.17 -17.64 -2.58
CA ARG A 138 4.23 -17.13 -3.97
C ARG A 138 5.50 -16.35 -4.28
N LYS A 139 6.35 -16.11 -3.27
CA LYS A 139 7.55 -15.24 -3.37
C LYS A 139 7.22 -13.83 -3.85
N ILE A 140 6.11 -13.29 -3.38
CA ILE A 140 5.67 -11.93 -3.71
C ILE A 140 6.22 -10.97 -2.65
N PRO A 141 6.87 -9.86 -3.03
CA PRO A 141 7.37 -8.89 -2.06
C PRO A 141 6.22 -8.33 -1.22
N LEU A 142 6.48 -8.17 0.08
CA LEU A 142 5.49 -7.70 1.04
C LEU A 142 6.10 -6.65 1.98
N ILE A 143 5.29 -5.64 2.34
CA ILE A 143 5.55 -4.70 3.42
C ILE A 143 4.64 -5.09 4.59
N ASP A 144 5.25 -5.53 5.70
CA ASP A 144 4.49 -5.84 6.91
C ASP A 144 4.29 -4.58 7.75
N PHE A 145 3.46 -3.67 7.23
CA PHE A 145 3.21 -2.37 7.84
C PHE A 145 2.55 -2.51 9.22
N HIS A 146 1.68 -3.52 9.39
CA HIS A 146 1.10 -3.85 10.69
C HIS A 146 2.17 -4.04 11.77
N ASP A 147 3.09 -4.97 11.55
CA ASP A 147 4.15 -5.30 12.50
C ASP A 147 5.14 -4.16 12.67
N TYR A 148 5.43 -3.42 11.59
CA TYR A 148 6.24 -2.21 11.66
C TYR A 148 5.69 -1.22 12.68
N LEU A 149 4.39 -0.90 12.63
CA LEU A 149 3.79 0.07 13.55
C LEU A 149 3.80 -0.41 15.01
N ILE A 150 3.60 -1.71 15.24
CA ILE A 150 3.67 -2.31 16.58
C ILE A 150 5.09 -2.23 17.14
N LYS A 151 6.10 -2.67 16.37
CA LYS A 151 7.50 -2.66 16.81
C LYS A 151 8.03 -1.27 17.12
N HIS A 152 7.51 -0.25 16.44
CA HIS A 152 7.91 1.14 16.65
C HIS A 152 7.03 1.89 17.67
N ASN A 153 6.06 1.22 18.29
CA ASN A 153 5.13 1.82 19.27
C ASN A 153 4.45 3.10 18.74
N ILE A 154 3.94 3.04 17.52
CA ILE A 154 3.26 4.17 16.83
C ILE A 154 1.85 3.81 16.35
N ALA A 155 1.25 2.74 16.90
CA ALA A 155 -0.14 2.35 16.68
C ALA A 155 -0.92 2.23 17.99
N ASP A 156 -0.80 3.24 18.85
CA ASP A 156 -1.43 3.31 20.16
C ASP A 156 -2.31 4.56 20.32
N ASN A 157 -2.85 4.76 21.51
CA ASN A 157 -3.66 5.93 21.85
C ASN A 157 -2.83 7.17 22.25
N ASN A 158 -1.51 7.17 22.02
CA ASN A 158 -0.64 8.30 22.34
C ASN A 158 -0.66 9.36 21.22
N LYS A 159 -0.28 10.60 21.56
CA LYS A 159 -0.20 11.70 20.57
C LYS A 159 0.80 11.43 19.44
N THR A 160 1.81 10.59 19.70
CA THR A 160 2.83 10.18 18.73
C THR A 160 2.37 9.09 17.76
N SER A 161 1.19 8.51 17.97
CA SER A 161 0.63 7.49 17.08
C SER A 161 0.45 8.01 15.66
N VAL A 162 0.66 7.15 14.69
CA VAL A 162 0.30 7.40 13.29
C VAL A 162 -1.13 7.02 12.98
N LEU A 163 -1.85 6.35 13.90
CA LEU A 163 -3.29 6.14 13.80
C LEU A 163 -4.02 7.34 14.39
N ARG A 164 -5.10 7.78 13.73
CA ARG A 164 -5.91 8.91 14.18
C ARG A 164 -6.58 8.58 15.51
N ASN A 165 -6.28 9.38 16.52
CA ASN A 165 -6.88 9.32 17.84
C ASN A 165 -7.23 10.74 18.33
N PRO A 166 -7.93 10.88 19.48
CA PRO A 166 -8.30 12.19 19.99
C PRO A 166 -7.10 13.11 20.24
N ALA A 167 -5.96 12.57 20.69
CA ALA A 167 -4.77 13.36 21.05
C ALA A 167 -4.03 13.96 19.85
N ASN A 168 -4.02 13.27 18.69
CA ASN A 168 -3.31 13.73 17.48
C ASN A 168 -4.21 14.33 16.40
N SER A 169 -5.51 14.02 16.41
CA SER A 169 -6.43 14.39 15.32
C SER A 169 -7.78 14.92 15.79
N GLY A 170 -8.06 14.90 17.10
CA GLY A 170 -9.36 15.24 17.66
C GLY A 170 -10.48 14.22 17.37
N SER A 171 -10.18 13.12 16.68
CA SER A 171 -11.15 12.12 16.24
C SER A 171 -11.00 10.79 16.98
N LYS A 172 -12.12 10.18 17.41
CA LYS A 172 -12.17 8.80 17.92
C LYS A 172 -12.21 7.79 16.75
N ASP A 173 -11.14 7.75 15.95
CA ASP A 173 -11.08 6.93 14.73
C ASP A 173 -10.48 5.54 15.02
N GLY A 174 -9.21 5.49 15.43
CA GLY A 174 -8.49 4.27 15.78
C GLY A 174 -8.12 3.34 14.62
N VAL A 175 -8.37 3.74 13.37
CA VAL A 175 -8.13 2.90 12.18
C VAL A 175 -7.34 3.65 11.10
N HIS A 176 -7.75 4.86 10.73
CA HIS A 176 -7.10 5.58 9.63
C HIS A 176 -5.82 6.29 10.06
N LEU A 177 -4.90 6.46 9.11
CA LEU A 177 -3.61 7.11 9.35
C LEU A 177 -3.74 8.64 9.44
N THR A 178 -2.84 9.24 10.21
CA THR A 178 -2.53 10.68 10.17
C THR A 178 -1.76 11.02 8.89
N PRO A 179 -1.62 12.31 8.51
CA PRO A 179 -0.76 12.69 7.39
C PRO A 179 0.68 12.17 7.51
N ALA A 180 1.27 12.24 8.70
CA ALA A 180 2.59 11.66 8.99
C ALA A 180 2.62 10.14 8.78
N GLY A 181 1.54 9.44 9.16
CA GLY A 181 1.38 8.01 8.89
C GLY A 181 1.35 7.68 7.40
N TYR A 182 0.66 8.49 6.59
CA TYR A 182 0.65 8.32 5.13
C TYR A 182 2.00 8.61 4.48
N GLN A 183 2.76 9.61 4.98
CA GLN A 183 4.11 9.89 4.51
C GLN A 183 5.07 8.75 4.85
N LEU A 184 5.00 8.21 6.08
CA LEU A 184 5.76 7.03 6.48
C LEU A 184 5.42 5.83 5.59
N LEU A 185 4.13 5.58 5.34
CA LEU A 185 3.71 4.48 4.49
C LEU A 185 4.24 4.61 3.07
N ALA A 186 4.16 5.81 2.47
CA ALA A 186 4.72 6.09 1.15
C ALA A 186 6.24 5.87 1.11
N LYS A 187 6.96 6.30 2.14
CA LYS A 187 8.40 6.09 2.26
C LYS A 187 8.75 4.59 2.28
N LEU A 188 8.06 3.80 3.09
CA LEU A 188 8.28 2.35 3.16
C LEU A 188 7.97 1.66 1.82
N VAL A 189 6.97 2.15 1.09
CA VAL A 189 6.67 1.66 -0.27
C VAL A 189 7.80 1.98 -1.25
N ALA A 190 8.28 3.22 -1.27
CA ALA A 190 9.37 3.64 -2.15
C ALA A 190 10.65 2.84 -1.87
N GLU A 191 11.00 2.68 -0.59
CA GLU A 191 12.17 1.88 -0.16
C GLU A 191 12.02 0.42 -0.59
N LYS A 192 10.84 -0.18 -0.41
CA LYS A 192 10.61 -1.56 -0.83
C LYS A 192 10.69 -1.70 -2.34
N MET A 193 10.09 -0.79 -3.12
CA MET A 193 10.18 -0.78 -4.58
C MET A 193 11.63 -0.70 -5.07
N ALA A 194 12.44 0.18 -4.46
CA ALA A 194 13.85 0.31 -4.79
C ALA A 194 14.64 -0.97 -4.45
N SER A 195 14.42 -1.56 -3.27
CA SER A 195 15.13 -2.78 -2.85
C SER A 195 14.81 -3.99 -3.73
N GLU A 196 13.57 -4.08 -4.23
CA GLU A 196 13.10 -5.13 -5.12
C GLU A 196 13.36 -4.80 -6.61
N LYS A 197 13.94 -3.62 -6.91
CA LYS A 197 14.20 -3.12 -8.27
C LYS A 197 12.96 -3.16 -9.16
N LEU A 198 11.81 -2.78 -8.62
CA LEU A 198 10.54 -2.77 -9.36
C LEU A 198 10.55 -1.65 -10.41
N ASP A 199 9.95 -1.92 -11.58
CA ASP A 199 9.64 -0.89 -12.56
C ASP A 199 8.51 0.01 -12.01
N THR A 200 8.87 1.24 -11.69
CA THR A 200 7.97 2.26 -11.12
C THR A 200 7.40 3.20 -12.17
N THR A 201 7.53 2.91 -13.46
CA THR A 201 7.01 3.75 -14.55
C THR A 201 5.52 4.04 -14.39
N LYS A 202 4.72 3.02 -14.05
CA LYS A 202 3.30 3.18 -13.70
C LYS A 202 2.91 2.32 -12.49
N VAL A 203 2.65 2.99 -11.38
CA VAL A 203 2.27 2.40 -10.09
C VAL A 203 0.78 2.60 -9.88
N ILE A 204 0.05 1.53 -9.55
CA ILE A 204 -1.32 1.64 -9.04
C ILE A 204 -1.35 1.22 -7.57
N CYS A 205 -1.78 2.13 -6.72
CA CYS A 205 -2.07 1.85 -5.34
C CYS A 205 -3.53 1.40 -5.20
N PHE A 206 -3.76 0.11 -5.00
CA PHE A 206 -5.09 -0.51 -5.03
C PHE A 206 -5.50 -1.00 -3.64
N GLY A 207 -6.60 -0.46 -3.12
CA GLY A 207 -7.02 -0.80 -1.76
C GLY A 207 -8.28 -0.12 -1.29
N ASP A 208 -8.46 -0.06 0.02
CA ASP A 208 -9.67 0.46 0.65
C ASP A 208 -9.54 1.92 1.10
N SER A 209 -10.15 2.30 2.24
CA SER A 209 -10.06 3.65 2.80
C SER A 209 -8.64 4.05 3.17
N LEU A 210 -7.76 3.12 3.55
CA LEU A 210 -6.37 3.42 3.86
C LEU A 210 -5.56 3.74 2.60
N THR A 211 -5.90 3.16 1.46
CA THR A 211 -5.31 3.59 0.18
C THR A 211 -5.90 4.91 -0.31
N LYS A 212 -7.21 5.08 -0.14
CA LYS A 212 -7.89 6.32 -0.53
C LYS A 212 -7.34 7.52 0.24
N GLY A 213 -7.11 7.35 1.53
CA GLY A 213 -6.78 8.42 2.46
C GLY A 213 -7.87 9.50 2.50
N SER A 214 -7.44 10.72 2.79
CA SER A 214 -8.27 11.92 2.79
C SER A 214 -7.97 12.80 1.58
N ALA A 215 -8.78 13.83 1.37
CA ALA A 215 -8.51 14.86 0.36
C ALA A 215 -7.17 15.59 0.58
N LYS A 216 -6.66 15.62 1.83
CA LYS A 216 -5.43 16.34 2.19
C LYS A 216 -4.19 15.44 2.28
N ALA A 217 -4.37 14.14 2.48
CA ALA A 217 -3.27 13.22 2.73
C ALA A 217 -3.66 11.79 2.36
N ASN A 218 -2.85 11.16 1.51
CA ASN A 218 -2.91 9.75 1.13
C ASN A 218 -1.52 9.30 0.70
N TYR A 219 -1.16 8.04 0.95
CA TYR A 219 0.18 7.55 0.59
C TYR A 219 0.47 7.54 -0.92
N PRO A 220 -0.51 7.34 -1.83
CA PRO A 220 -0.23 7.38 -3.27
C PRO A 220 0.28 8.74 -3.74
N ALA A 221 -0.28 9.84 -3.24
CA ALA A 221 0.20 11.20 -3.57
C ALA A 221 1.65 11.43 -3.10
N TYR A 222 1.96 11.11 -1.84
CA TYR A 222 3.32 11.21 -1.31
C TYR A 222 4.31 10.28 -2.03
N LEU A 223 3.86 9.08 -2.43
CA LEU A 223 4.68 8.16 -3.21
C LEU A 223 5.02 8.75 -4.57
N GLY A 224 4.06 9.41 -5.24
CA GLY A 224 4.31 10.14 -6.50
C GLY A 224 5.38 11.21 -6.35
N GLU A 225 5.32 12.02 -5.28
CA GLU A 225 6.35 13.02 -4.98
C GLU A 225 7.74 12.42 -4.72
N MET A 226 7.81 11.20 -4.16
CA MET A 226 9.06 10.50 -3.89
C MET A 226 9.67 9.87 -5.14
N LEU A 227 8.83 9.35 -6.05
CA LEU A 227 9.28 8.68 -7.28
C LEU A 227 9.55 9.65 -8.44
N ALA A 228 9.12 10.91 -8.32
CA ALA A 228 9.39 11.96 -9.30
C ALA A 228 10.76 12.63 -9.13
N LYS A 229 11.52 12.28 -8.08
CA LYS A 229 12.86 12.80 -7.77
C LYS A 229 13.94 11.85 -8.29
#